data_AF-A0A2S5UZZ9-F1
#
_entry.id   AF-A0A2S5UZZ9-F1
#
_cell.length_a   1.000
_cell.length_b   1.000
_cell.length_c   1.000
_cell.angle_alpha   90.00
_cell.angle_beta   90.00
_cell.angle_gamma   90.00
#
_symmetry.space_group_name_H-M   'P 1'
#
loop_
_entity.id
_entity.type
_entity.pdbx_description
1 polymer ?
#
loop_
_entity_poly.entity_id
_entity_poly.type
_entity_poly.pdbx_seq_one_letter_code
_entity_poly.pdbx_strand_id
1 'polypeptide(L)' 'MSGHTQADGMVPASEVATRLHVHKDTILNLISSGRLLSEMGLRHRRVGGQWRVNEADLDAFVNSTEENHA' A
#
# COMPACT_ATOMS: atom_id res chain seq x y z
N MET A 1 -18.70 11.73 10.23
CA MET A 1 -17.84 10.56 10.01
C MET A 1 -16.43 11.09 9.80
N SER A 2 -15.48 10.57 10.58
CA SER A 2 -14.20 11.21 10.90
C SER A 2 -13.34 11.49 9.66
N GLY A 3 -13.00 12.77 9.47
CA GLY A 3 -11.95 13.17 8.54
C GLY A 3 -10.60 12.72 9.08
N HIS A 4 -10.01 11.70 8.47
CA HIS A 4 -8.58 11.44 8.58
C HIS A 4 -7.88 12.22 7.49
N THR A 5 -6.99 13.11 7.91
CA THR A 5 -6.13 13.94 7.08
C THR A 5 -5.27 13.10 6.12
N GLN A 6 -5.80 12.72 4.96
CA GLN A 6 -5.12 12.07 3.81
C GLN A 6 -4.21 13.04 3.03
N ALA A 7 -3.70 14.11 3.65
CA ALA A 7 -3.14 15.26 2.93
C ALA A 7 -1.82 15.01 2.15
N ASP A 8 -1.28 13.78 2.14
CA ASP A 8 -0.04 13.44 1.42
C ASP A 8 -0.23 12.34 0.35
N GLY A 9 -1.43 11.73 0.22
CA GLY A 9 -1.66 10.61 -0.72
C GLY A 9 -0.77 9.39 -0.46
N MET A 10 -0.34 9.21 0.80
CA MET A 10 0.62 8.19 1.23
C MET A 10 0.13 7.48 2.49
N VAL A 11 -0.14 6.19 2.36
CA VAL A 11 -0.68 5.31 3.42
C VAL A 11 0.43 4.51 4.11
N PRO A 12 0.38 4.31 5.43
CA PRO A 12 1.39 3.52 6.15
C PRO A 12 1.29 2.03 5.79
N ALA A 13 2.42 1.32 5.85
CA ALA A 13 2.47 -0.12 5.53
C ALA A 13 1.47 -0.99 6.35
N SER A 14 1.08 -0.56 7.56
CA SER A 14 0.06 -1.23 8.35
C SER A 14 -1.33 -1.15 7.72
N GLU A 15 -1.68 0.00 7.12
CA GLU A 15 -2.97 0.19 6.47
C GLU A 15 -3.01 -0.49 5.10
N VAL A 16 -1.89 -0.49 4.37
CA VAL A 16 -1.70 -1.29 3.16
C VAL A 16 -1.97 -2.77 3.45
N ALA A 17 -1.40 -3.28 4.55
CA ALA A 17 -1.59 -4.66 4.97
C ALA A 17 -3.06 -4.98 5.27
N THR A 18 -3.77 -4.07 5.94
CA THR A 18 -5.22 -4.19 6.18
C THR A 18 -6.01 -4.25 4.88
N ARG A 19 -5.74 -3.35 3.93
CA ARG A 19 -6.46 -3.29 2.64
C ARG A 19 -6.19 -4.50 1.75
N LEU A 20 -4.97 -5.05 1.80
CA LEU A 20 -4.58 -6.23 1.05
C LEU A 20 -4.87 -7.54 1.79
N HIS A 21 -5.44 -7.50 3.00
CA HIS A 21 -5.68 -8.68 3.84
C HIS A 21 -4.43 -9.56 4.06
N VAL A 22 -3.26 -8.94 4.22
CA VAL A 22 -1.98 -9.63 4.49
C VAL A 22 -1.35 -9.14 5.79
N HIS A 23 -0.33 -9.87 6.26
CA HIS A 23 0.47 -9.40 7.40
C HIS A 23 1.34 -8.21 7.01
N LYS A 24 1.50 -7.26 7.94
CA LYS A 24 2.39 -6.10 7.79
C LYS A 24 3.82 -6.51 7.44
N ASP A 25 4.33 -7.60 8.02
CA ASP A 25 5.68 -8.11 7.73
C ASP A 25 5.82 -8.55 6.27
N THR A 26 4.76 -9.03 5.64
CA THR A 26 4.74 -9.33 4.20
C THR A 26 4.98 -8.05 3.39
N ILE A 27 4.29 -6.95 3.72
CA ILE A 27 4.48 -5.66 3.05
C ILE A 27 5.92 -5.15 3.24
N LEU A 28 6.45 -5.23 4.46
CA LEU A 28 7.82 -4.81 4.75
C LEU A 28 8.87 -5.67 4.02
N ASN A 29 8.62 -6.97 3.90
CA ASN A 29 9.47 -7.88 3.14
C ASN A 29 9.44 -7.58 1.64
N LEU A 30 8.25 -7.31 1.08
CA LEU A 30 8.08 -6.92 -0.33
C LEU A 30 8.78 -5.59 -0.63
N ILE A 31 8.72 -4.62 0.27
CA ILE A 31 9.47 -3.37 0.15
C ILE A 31 10.98 -3.64 0.19
N SER A 32 11.44 -4.39 1.18
CA SER A 32 12.88 -4.64 1.38
C SER A 32 13.51 -5.46 0.25
N SER A 33 12.72 -6.32 -0.40
CA SER A 33 13.14 -7.11 -1.57
C SER A 33 12.95 -6.37 -2.91
N GLY A 34 12.41 -5.15 -2.91
CA GLY A 34 12.09 -4.39 -4.12
C GLY A 34 10.86 -4.89 -4.90
N ARG A 35 10.24 -5.99 -4.45
CA ARG A 35 9.12 -6.66 -5.11
C ARG A 35 7.82 -5.86 -5.07
N LEU A 36 7.65 -4.99 -4.07
CA LEU A 36 6.42 -4.19 -3.94
C LEU A 36 6.18 -3.30 -5.18
N LEU A 37 7.23 -2.69 -5.71
CA LEU A 37 7.12 -1.88 -6.92
C LEU A 37 7.11 -2.76 -8.17
N SER A 38 8.01 -3.75 -8.26
CA SER A 38 8.19 -4.53 -9.49
C SER A 38 7.05 -5.51 -9.79
N GLU A 39 6.40 -6.06 -8.77
CA GLU A 39 5.33 -7.06 -8.93
C GLU A 39 3.94 -6.48 -8.72
N MET A 40 3.79 -5.52 -7.80
CA MET A 40 2.49 -4.95 -7.47
C MET A 40 2.29 -3.54 -8.04
N GLY A 41 3.31 -2.92 -8.62
CA GLY A 41 3.21 -1.55 -9.14
C GLY A 41 3.06 -0.49 -8.05
N LEU A 42 3.29 -0.83 -6.78
CA LEU A 42 3.02 0.06 -5.65
C LEU A 42 4.25 0.90 -5.31
N ARG A 43 4.18 2.20 -5.63
CA ARG A 43 5.24 3.15 -5.26
C ARG A 43 5.26 3.37 -3.77
N HIS A 44 6.45 3.41 -3.19
CA HIS A 44 6.63 3.55 -1.75
C HIS A 44 7.83 4.44 -1.43
N ARG A 45 7.75 5.13 -0.28
CA ARG A 45 8.82 5.99 0.23
C ARG A 45 8.85 5.97 1.75
N ARG A 46 9.98 6.36 2.34
CA ARG A 46 10.13 6.49 3.78
C ARG A 46 9.79 7.92 4.22
N VAL A 47 8.79 8.08 5.08
CA VAL A 47 8.33 9.37 5.62
C VAL A 47 8.32 9.28 7.15
N GLY A 48 9.03 10.18 7.84
CA GLY A 48 9.10 10.17 9.30
C GLY A 48 9.64 8.86 9.88
N GLY A 49 10.55 8.19 9.16
CA GLY A 49 11.12 6.90 9.57
C GLY A 49 10.26 5.66 9.24
N GLN A 50 9.02 5.84 8.79
CA GLN A 50 8.10 4.76 8.45
C GLN A 50 7.96 4.58 6.94
N TRP A 51 7.82 3.32 6.50
CA TRP A 51 7.48 3.02 5.11
C TRP A 51 6.02 3.33 4.83
N ARG A 52 5.81 4.10 3.75
CA ARG A 52 4.51 4.47 3.24
C ARG A 52 4.39 4.12 1.76
N VAL A 53 3.18 3.80 1.32
CA VAL A 53 2.83 3.44 -0.05
C VAL A 53 1.91 4.51 -0.63
N ASN A 54 2.03 4.80 -1.92
CA ASN A 54 1.14 5.73 -2.60
C ASN A 54 -0.29 5.18 -2.61
N GLU A 55 -1.23 6.01 -2.19
CA GLU A 55 -2.63 5.61 -2.03
C GLU A 55 -3.32 5.35 -3.35
N ALA A 56 -3.07 6.16 -4.38
CA ALA A 56 -3.68 6.00 -5.70
C ALA A 56 -3.24 4.69 -6.38
N ASP A 57 -1.96 4.32 -6.25
CA ASP A 57 -1.48 3.02 -6.76
C ASP A 57 -2.14 1.86 -6.01
N LEU A 58 -2.30 1.98 -4.68
CA LEU A 58 -2.94 0.96 -3.87
C LEU A 58 -4.42 0.79 -4.21
N ASP A 59 -5.15 1.89 -4.37
CA ASP A 59 -6.56 1.85 -4.78
C ASP A 59 -6.70 1.20 -6.16
N ALA A 60 -5.86 1.57 -7.12
CA ALA A 60 -5.85 0.97 -8.45
C ALA A 60 -5.56 -0.54 -8.39
N PHE A 61 -4.60 -0.96 -7.56
CA PHE A 61 -4.27 -2.37 -7.38
C PHE A 61 -5.43 -3.17 -6.78
N VAL A 62 -6.06 -2.66 -5.72
CA VAL A 62 -7.20 -3.32 -5.06
C VAL A 62 -8.36 -3.46 -6.04
N ASN A 63 -8.74 -2.36 -6.71
CA ASN A 63 -9.83 -2.37 -7.70
C ASN A 63 -9.53 -3.36 -8.84
N SER A 64 -8.29 -3.42 -9.34
CA SER A 64 -7.91 -4.36 -10.40
C SER A 64 -7.97 -5.83 -9.95
N THR A 65 -7.78 -6.08 -8.65
CA THR A 65 -7.89 -7.43 -8.06
C THR A 65 -9.36 -7.83 -7.92
N GLU A 66 -10.26 -6.89 -7.62
CA GLU A 66 -11.69 -7.16 -7.52
C GLU A 66 -12.36 -7.36 -8.89
N GLU A 67 -11.96 -6.60 -9.92
CA GLU A 67 -12.52 -6.74 -11.29
C GLU A 67 -12.13 -8.07 -11.96
N ASN A 68 -10.99 -8.66 -11.60
CA ASN A 68 -10.54 -9.93 -12.18
C ASN A 68 -11.23 -11.17 -11.57
N HIS A 69 -12.10 -10.96 -10.58
CA HIS A 69 -12.87 -12.00 -9.89
C HIS A 69 -14.39 -11.91 -10.14
N ALA A 70 -14.81 -11.05 -11.08
CA ALA A 70 -16.21 -10.89 -11.52
C ALA A 70 -16.57 -11.75 -12.73
#